data_AF-A0A962BCF6-F1
#
_entry.id   AF-A0A962BCF6-F1
#
_cell.length_a   1.000
_cell.length_b   1.000
_cell.length_c   1.000
_cell.angle_alpha   90.00
_cell.angle_beta   90.00
_cell.angle_gamma   90.00
#
_symmetry.space_group_name_H-M   'P 1'
#
loop_
_entity.id
_entity.type
_entity.pdbx_description
1 polymer ?
#
loop_
_entity_poly.entity_id
_entity_poly.type
_entity_poly.pdbx_seq_one_letter_code
_entity_poly.pdbx_strand_id
1 'polypeptide(L)'
;MERIQSFLHWSLLVTLSSHVFCCVLPTVVSLAGLAAGLGVTSGMLEGLSTLHEALHHAERPLLAFSAVMLATGWSVYLYSRKIDCHNTGCVHAPCAPRKKCAGGILALATALFALNAGTLFFYG
;
A
#
# COMPACT_ATOMS: atom_id res chain seq x y z
N MET A 1 -4.89 4.94 31.32
CA MET A 1 -3.97 4.25 30.40
C MET A 1 -4.69 3.29 29.44
N GLU A 2 -5.87 2.76 29.78
CA GLU A 2 -6.64 1.83 28.94
C GLU A 2 -7.10 2.39 27.58
N ARG A 3 -7.48 3.69 27.49
CA ARG A 3 -7.87 4.29 26.19
C ARG A 3 -6.73 4.35 25.17
N ILE A 4 -5.50 4.58 25.62
CA ILE A 4 -4.33 4.66 24.73
C ILE A 4 -3.97 3.25 24.23
N GLN A 5 -4.11 2.24 25.09
CA GLN A 5 -3.93 0.85 24.68
C GLN A 5 -4.99 0.44 23.66
N SER A 6 -6.27 0.73 23.89
CA SER A 6 -7.35 0.47 22.92
C SER A 6 -7.07 1.13 21.55
N PHE A 7 -6.61 2.39 21.56
CA PHE A 7 -6.25 3.11 20.34
C PHE A 7 -5.06 2.48 19.60
N LEU A 8 -4.02 2.04 20.33
CA LEU A 8 -2.87 1.33 19.76
C LEU A 8 -3.29 0.00 19.12
N HIS A 9 -4.11 -0.81 19.79
CA HIS A 9 -4.61 -2.07 19.24
C HIS A 9 -5.44 -1.85 17.96
N TRP A 10 -6.30 -0.82 17.95
CA TRP A 10 -7.06 -0.44 16.77
C TRP A 10 -6.16 0.03 15.62
N SER A 11 -5.16 0.86 15.91
CA SER A 11 -4.20 1.33 14.89
C SER A 11 -3.39 0.17 14.30
N LEU A 12 -3.04 -0.83 15.12
CA LEU A 12 -2.30 -2.02 14.69
C LEU A 12 -3.15 -2.89 13.76
N LEU A 13 -4.41 -3.15 14.13
CA LEU A 13 -5.35 -3.92 13.31
C LEU A 13 -5.65 -3.23 11.97
N VAL A 14 -5.84 -1.91 11.97
CA VAL A 14 -6.05 -1.11 10.75
C VAL A 14 -4.80 -1.13 9.86
N THR A 15 -3.61 -1.04 10.45
CA THR A 15 -2.35 -1.07 9.68
C THR A 15 -2.09 -2.46 9.09
N LEU A 16 -2.29 -3.51 9.88
CA LEU A 16 -2.07 -4.89 9.44
C LEU A 16 -3.06 -5.28 8.34
N SER A 17 -4.34 -4.95 8.49
CA SER A 17 -5.36 -5.19 7.46
C SER A 17 -5.03 -4.41 6.18
N SER A 18 -4.66 -3.13 6.29
CA SER A 18 -4.25 -2.33 5.13
C SER A 18 -3.06 -2.94 4.38
N HIS A 19 -2.10 -3.53 5.09
CA HIS A 19 -0.93 -4.16 4.44
C HIS A 19 -1.30 -5.44 3.66
N VAL A 20 -2.23 -6.24 4.20
CA VAL A 20 -2.74 -7.44 3.50
C VAL A 20 -3.49 -7.04 2.23
N PHE A 21 -4.36 -6.03 2.29
CA PHE A 21 -5.15 -5.60 1.14
C PHE A 21 -4.35 -4.79 0.10
N CYS A 22 -3.40 -3.95 0.51
CA CYS A 22 -2.62 -3.12 -0.42
C CYS A 22 -1.35 -3.78 -0.97
N CYS A 23 -0.82 -4.83 -0.31
CA CYS A 23 0.41 -5.48 -0.77
C CYS A 23 0.24 -6.97 -1.06
N VAL A 24 -0.41 -7.74 -0.19
CA VAL A 24 -0.51 -9.20 -0.40
C VAL A 24 -1.50 -9.52 -1.53
N LEU A 25 -2.70 -8.93 -1.48
CA LEU A 25 -3.75 -9.22 -2.45
C LEU A 25 -3.35 -8.85 -3.89
N PRO A 26 -2.77 -7.65 -4.18
CA PRO A 26 -2.33 -7.33 -5.53
C PRO A 26 -1.20 -8.25 -6.00
N THR A 27 -0.27 -8.62 -5.12
CA THR A 27 0.88 -9.47 -5.51
C THR A 27 0.43 -10.88 -5.88
N VAL A 28 -0.47 -11.47 -5.10
CA VAL A 28 -1.02 -12.81 -5.39
C VAL A 28 -1.79 -12.81 -6.71
N VAL A 29 -2.58 -11.76 -6.95
CA VAL A 29 -3.37 -11.60 -8.17
C VAL A 29 -2.48 -11.39 -9.39
N SER A 30 -1.46 -10.54 -9.28
CA SER A 30 -0.49 -10.33 -10.36
C SER A 30 0.30 -11.60 -10.67
N LEU A 31 0.68 -12.39 -9.66
CA LEU A 31 1.32 -13.69 -9.88
C LEU A 31 0.38 -14.68 -10.59
N ALA A 32 -0.89 -14.73 -10.18
CA ALA A 32 -1.89 -15.59 -10.80
C ALA A 32 -2.18 -15.17 -12.25
N GLY A 33 -2.28 -13.86 -12.51
CA GLY A 33 -2.42 -13.30 -13.86
C GLY A 33 -1.21 -13.58 -14.75
N LEU A 34 0.01 -13.48 -14.21
CA LEU A 34 1.24 -13.84 -14.94
C LEU A 34 1.28 -15.34 -15.26
N ALA A 35 0.92 -16.20 -14.30
CA ALA A 35 0.84 -17.65 -14.51
C ALA A 35 -0.22 -18.02 -15.54
N ALA A 36 -1.35 -17.31 -15.56
CA ALA A 36 -2.38 -17.45 -16.59
C ALA A 36 -1.91 -16.98 -17.97
N GLY A 37 -1.22 -15.84 -18.05
CA GLY A 37 -0.65 -15.29 -19.29
C GLY A 37 0.48 -16.14 -19.89
N LEU A 38 1.22 -16.87 -19.05
CA LEU A 38 2.22 -17.87 -19.49
C LEU A 38 1.59 -19.19 -19.95
N GLY A 39 0.25 -19.30 -19.98
CA GLY A 39 -0.45 -20.50 -20.44
C GLY A 39 -0.33 -21.71 -19.50
N VAL A 40 0.31 -21.56 -18.34
CA VAL A 40 0.52 -22.63 -17.34
C VAL A 40 -0.81 -23.10 -16.74
N THR A 41 -1.88 -22.30 -16.84
CA THR A 41 -3.23 -22.66 -16.39
C THR A 41 -4.25 -22.81 -17.52
N SER A 42 -3.82 -22.90 -18.79
CA SER A 42 -4.70 -22.95 -19.99
C SER A 42 -5.76 -24.06 -19.99
N GLY A 43 -5.66 -25.05 -19.11
CA GLY A 43 -6.63 -26.15 -18.97
C GLY A 43 -7.47 -26.16 -17.70
N MET A 44 -7.28 -25.23 -16.76
CA MET A 44 -8.06 -25.20 -15.52
C MET A 44 -8.71 -23.83 -15.33
N LEU A 45 -10.04 -23.89 -15.18
CA LEU A 45 -10.84 -23.07 -14.27
C LEU A 45 -11.63 -21.91 -14.91
N GLU A 46 -12.84 -22.26 -15.36
CA GLU A 46 -14.00 -21.36 -15.49
C GLU A 46 -14.32 -20.62 -14.17
N GLY A 47 -13.86 -21.18 -13.03
CA GLY A 47 -13.84 -20.51 -11.73
C GLY A 47 -12.76 -19.44 -11.57
N LEU A 48 -11.67 -19.47 -12.35
CA LEU A 48 -10.61 -18.45 -12.30
C LEU A 48 -10.94 -17.27 -13.20
N SER A 49 -11.64 -17.47 -14.32
CA SER A 49 -12.15 -16.38 -15.15
C SER A 49 -13.21 -15.55 -14.41
N THR A 50 -14.13 -16.21 -13.70
CA THR A 50 -15.13 -15.53 -12.85
C THR A 50 -14.48 -14.81 -11.66
N LEU A 51 -13.43 -15.40 -11.05
CA LEU A 51 -12.64 -14.73 -10.01
C LEU A 51 -11.86 -13.52 -10.57
N HIS A 52 -11.30 -13.64 -11.76
CA HIS A 52 -10.56 -12.58 -12.43
C HIS A 52 -11.46 -11.39 -12.77
N GLU A 53 -12.66 -11.64 -13.28
CA GLU A 53 -13.67 -10.61 -13.55
C GLU A 53 -14.13 -9.90 -12.25
N ALA A 54 -14.36 -10.68 -11.18
CA ALA A 54 -14.69 -10.13 -9.87
C ALA A 54 -13.55 -9.27 -9.28
N LEU A 55 -12.30 -9.67 -9.52
CA LEU A 55 -11.13 -8.90 -9.12
C LEU A 55 -10.93 -7.63 -9.95
N HIS A 56 -11.17 -7.67 -11.26
CA HIS A 56 -11.16 -6.48 -12.10
C HIS A 56 -12.20 -5.45 -11.64
N HIS A 57 -13.37 -5.90 -11.21
CA HIS A 57 -14.34 -5.00 -10.58
C HIS A 57 -13.88 -4.44 -9.22
N ALA A 58 -13.18 -5.24 -8.43
CA ALA A 58 -12.60 -4.81 -7.15
C ALA A 58 -11.33 -3.95 -7.30
N GLU A 59 -10.70 -3.94 -8.47
CA GLU A 59 -9.45 -3.23 -8.73
C GLU A 59 -9.61 -1.71 -8.63
N ARG A 60 -10.71 -1.17 -9.17
CA ARG A 60 -11.01 0.28 -9.13
C ARG A 60 -11.13 0.83 -7.71
N PRO A 61 -11.95 0.25 -6.80
CA PRO A 61 -12.03 0.72 -5.42
C PRO A 61 -10.71 0.48 -4.65
N LEU A 62 -9.96 -0.59 -4.96
CA LEU A 62 -8.65 -0.85 -4.36
C LEU A 62 -7.61 0.21 -4.77
N LEU A 63 -7.63 0.63 -6.04
CA LEU A 63 -6.78 1.69 -6.55
C LEU A 63 -7.14 3.04 -5.92
N ALA A 64 -8.42 3.36 -5.81
CA ALA A 64 -8.89 4.57 -5.12
C ALA A 64 -8.45 4.60 -3.65
N PHE A 65 -8.57 3.47 -2.94
CA PHE A 65 -8.10 3.34 -1.56
C PHE A 65 -6.58 3.53 -1.45
N SER A 66 -5.81 2.92 -2.35
CA SER A 66 -4.35 3.06 -2.41
C SER A 66 -3.91 4.51 -2.66
N ALA A 67 -4.65 5.25 -3.51
CA ALA A 67 -4.42 6.67 -3.74
C ALA A 67 -4.64 7.51 -2.48
N VAL A 68 -5.72 7.24 -1.73
CA VAL A 68 -6.01 7.92 -0.45
C VAL A 68 -4.92 7.63 0.59
N MET A 69 -4.47 6.38 0.69
CA MET A 69 -3.39 6.00 1.61
C MET A 69 -2.07 6.67 1.26
N LEU A 70 -1.72 6.75 -0.03
CA LEU A 70 -0.54 7.49 -0.49
C LEU A 70 -0.63 8.98 -0.18
N ALA A 71 -1.77 9.61 -0.45
CA ALA A 71 -2.00 11.02 -0.13
C ALA A 71 -1.88 11.28 1.37
N THR A 72 -2.41 10.37 2.20
CA THR A 72 -2.30 10.44 3.66
C THR A 72 -0.84 10.28 4.11
N GLY A 73 -0.11 9.31 3.56
CA GLY A 73 1.30 9.10 3.85
C GLY A 73 2.17 10.31 3.52
N TRP A 74 1.94 10.95 2.35
CA TRP A 74 2.60 12.19 1.98
C TRP A 74 2.23 13.35 2.90
N SER A 75 0.96 13.47 3.28
CA SER A 75 0.48 14.51 4.21
C SER A 75 1.19 14.41 5.56
N VAL A 76 1.27 13.20 6.13
CA VAL A 76 1.99 12.94 7.39
C VAL A 76 3.48 13.16 7.24
N TYR A 77 4.09 12.76 6.11
CA TYR A 77 5.51 12.99 5.85
C TYR A 77 5.84 14.49 5.77
N LEU A 78 5.03 15.28 5.05
CA LEU A 78 5.18 16.73 4.94
C LEU A 78 4.95 17.42 6.28
N TYR A 79 3.95 16.99 7.06
CA TYR A 79 3.74 17.49 8.41
C TYR A 79 4.93 17.18 9.32
N SER A 80 5.44 15.95 9.26
CA SER A 80 6.63 15.54 9.99
C SER A 80 7.81 16.44 9.64
N ARG A 81 8.01 16.83 8.36
CA ARG A 81 9.08 17.77 7.93
C ARG A 81 9.07 19.11 8.64
N LYS A 82 7.92 19.59 9.12
CA LYS A 82 7.80 20.83 9.89
C LYS A 82 8.19 20.67 11.37
N ILE A 83 8.13 19.45 11.89
CA ILE A 83 8.57 19.13 13.26
C ILE A 83 10.08 18.86 13.21
N ASP A 84 10.84 19.79 13.78
CA ASP A 84 12.29 19.71 13.87
C ASP A 84 12.68 19.16 15.25
N CYS A 85 12.90 17.84 15.33
CA CYS A 85 13.57 17.24 16.48
C CYS A 85 15.08 17.41 16.28
N HIS A 86 15.57 18.63 16.44
CA HIS A 86 17.00 18.86 16.64
C HIS A 86 17.38 18.41 18.06
N ASN A 87 18.68 18.26 18.31
CA ASN A 87 19.27 17.68 19.53
C ASN A 87 19.07 18.56 20.80
N THR A 88 17.88 19.12 21.01
CA THR A 88 17.49 20.04 22.09
C THR A 88 16.90 19.27 23.28
N GLY A 89 17.56 18.21 23.72
CA GLY A 89 17.17 17.45 24.92
C GLY A 89 16.10 16.36 24.74
N CYS A 90 15.81 15.95 23.49
CA CYS A 90 14.94 14.81 23.24
C CYS A 90 15.65 13.48 23.56
N VAL A 91 14.94 12.52 24.17
CA VAL A 91 15.47 11.22 24.65
C VAL A 91 15.80 10.23 23.51
N HIS A 92 15.60 10.60 22.24
CA HIS A 92 15.79 9.70 21.11
C HIS A 92 16.88 10.19 20.15
N ALA A 93 17.46 9.25 19.41
CA ALA A 93 18.42 9.53 18.35
C ALA A 93 17.86 10.52 17.30
N PRO A 94 18.73 11.22 16.54
CA PRO A 94 18.30 12.18 15.53
C PRO A 94 17.25 11.60 14.59
N CYS A 95 16.11 12.29 14.43
CA CYS A 95 15.03 11.83 13.56
C CYS A 95 15.37 11.93 12.06
N ALA A 96 16.36 12.73 11.69
CA ALA A 96 16.73 13.03 10.31
C ALA A 96 16.99 11.80 9.40
N PRO A 97 17.83 10.80 9.77
CA PRO A 97 18.08 9.63 8.92
C PRO A 97 16.83 8.78 8.67
N ARG A 98 16.02 8.54 9.70
CA ARG A 98 14.77 7.75 9.58
C ARG A 98 13.73 8.46 8.73
N LYS A 99 13.66 9.79 8.84
CA LYS A 99 12.77 10.64 8.04
C LYS A 99 13.13 10.59 6.55
N LYS A 100 14.43 10.65 6.20
CA LYS A 100 14.87 10.50 4.81
C LYS A 100 14.53 9.12 4.23
N CYS A 101 14.72 8.05 5.02
CA CYS A 101 14.36 6.69 4.61
C CYS A 101 12.85 6.56 4.35
N ALA A 102 12.01 7.09 5.26
CA ALA A 102 10.56 7.10 5.08
C ALA A 102 10.13 7.83 3.80
N GLY A 103 10.76 8.96 3.48
CA GLY A 103 10.53 9.68 2.22
C GLY A 103 10.90 8.86 0.98
N GLY A 104 11.99 8.09 1.04
CA GLY A 104 12.40 7.19 -0.05
C GLY A 104 11.40 6.06 -0.30
N ILE A 105 10.88 5.44 0.77
CA ILE A 105 9.85 4.39 0.66
C ILE A 105 8.55 4.97 0.08
N LEU A 106 8.13 6.16 0.52
CA LEU A 106 6.95 6.84 -0.02
C LEU A 106 7.10 7.19 -1.51
N ALA A 107 8.29 7.62 -1.93
CA ALA A 107 8.58 7.88 -3.33
C ALA A 107 8.51 6.59 -4.18
N LEU A 108 9.11 5.50 -3.69
CA LEU A 108 9.03 4.19 -4.35
C LEU A 108 7.57 3.70 -4.44
N ALA A 109 6.83 3.76 -3.34
CA ALA A 109 5.40 3.38 -3.32
C ALA A 109 4.57 4.22 -4.31
N THR A 110 4.86 5.51 -4.44
CA THR A 110 4.20 6.41 -5.41
C THR A 110 4.52 5.99 -6.85
N ALA A 111 5.77 5.61 -7.13
CA ALA A 111 6.17 5.13 -8.45
C ALA A 111 5.48 3.81 -8.82
N LEU A 112 5.43 2.83 -7.91
CA LEU A 112 4.68 1.59 -8.14
C LEU A 112 3.19 1.83 -8.34
N PHE A 113 2.58 2.73 -7.56
CA PHE A 113 1.19 3.12 -7.75
C PHE A 113 0.95 3.76 -9.11
N ALA A 114 1.83 4.65 -9.57
CA ALA A 114 1.71 5.29 -10.88
C ALA A 114 1.79 4.27 -12.03
N LEU A 115 2.67 3.27 -11.91
CA LEU A 115 2.74 2.18 -12.88
C LEU A 115 1.44 1.36 -12.88
N ASN A 116 0.93 1.01 -11.70
CA ASN A 116 -0.31 0.22 -11.56
C ASN A 116 -1.56 0.99 -12.03
N ALA A 117 -1.65 2.28 -11.71
CA ALA A 117 -2.70 3.15 -12.22
C ALA A 117 -2.59 3.33 -13.73
N GLY A 118 -1.37 3.41 -14.26
CA GLY A 118 -1.10 3.48 -15.69
C GLY A 118 -1.58 2.24 -16.42
N THR A 119 -1.25 1.04 -15.94
CA THR A 119 -1.71 -0.21 -16.57
C THR A 119 -3.23 -0.30 -16.61
N LEU A 120 -3.93 0.12 -15.55
CA LEU A 120 -5.38 0.19 -15.55
C LEU A 120 -5.92 1.21 -16.57
N PHE A 121 -5.27 2.37 -16.72
CA PHE A 121 -5.68 3.39 -17.70
C PHE A 121 -5.44 2.98 -19.16
N PHE A 122 -4.40 2.18 -19.42
CA PHE A 122 -4.02 1.78 -20.78
C PHE A 122 -4.66 0.46 -21.24
N TYR A 123 -4.98 -0.45 -20.31
CA TYR A 123 -5.50 -1.79 -20.63
C TYR A 123 -6.89 -2.10 -20.06
N GLY A 124 -7.47 -1.22 -19.23
CA GLY A 124 -8.80 -1.39 -18.61
C GLY A 124 -9.93 -0.64 -19.28
#